data_AF-A0A3N5Z3V7-F1
#
_entry.id   AF-A0A3N5Z3V7-F1
#
_cell.length_a   1.000
_cell.length_b   1.000
_cell.length_c   1.000
_cell.angle_alpha   90.00
_cell.angle_beta   90.00
_cell.angle_gamma   90.00
#
_symmetry.space_group_name_H-M   'P 1'
#
loop_
_entity.id
_entity.type
_entity.pdbx_description
1 polymer ?
#
loop_
_entity_poly.entity_id
_entity_poly.type
_entity_poly.pdbx_seq_one_letter_code
_entity_poly.pdbx_strand_id
1 'polypeptide(L)'
;MIDPQKRSAIYYLHTQGMSIRQIAKNLRVDRKTIHKIILQNGEISSGDAKRSDKIVLDNELVANLHGQCGGYAKRIHEKLEEEHGKKIGYSTLTARIRELEIGKPINQRCFQVPDQPGAEMQHDTSEYQVVIGGKTVKIIASLIYFRYCKVRYLKFYRYFNRF
;
A
#
# COMPACT_ATOMS: atom_id res chain seq x y z
N MET A 1 -10.58 15.55 -9.06
CA MET A 1 -12.02 15.83 -8.94
C MET A 1 -12.21 17.34 -8.92
N ILE A 2 -13.22 17.87 -9.61
CA ILE A 2 -13.60 19.29 -9.46
C ILE A 2 -14.33 19.42 -8.13
N ASP A 3 -13.88 20.38 -7.35
CA ASP A 3 -14.44 20.75 -6.07
C ASP A 3 -15.97 20.98 -6.15
N PRO A 4 -16.77 20.46 -5.19
CA PRO A 4 -18.22 20.63 -5.16
C PRO A 4 -18.69 22.09 -5.34
N GLN A 5 -18.01 23.05 -4.69
CA GLN A 5 -18.40 24.46 -4.77
C GLN A 5 -18.11 25.05 -6.16
N LYS A 6 -17.04 24.58 -6.82
CA LYS A 6 -16.77 24.94 -8.21
C LYS A 6 -17.83 24.38 -9.17
N ARG A 7 -18.41 23.21 -8.91
CA ARG A 7 -19.47 22.62 -9.75
C ARG A 7 -20.78 23.37 -9.64
N SER A 8 -21.19 23.72 -8.43
CA SER A 8 -22.39 24.53 -8.20
C SER A 8 -22.25 25.91 -8.83
N ALA A 9 -21.07 26.54 -8.73
CA ALA A 9 -20.77 27.80 -9.40
C ALA A 9 -20.85 27.69 -10.93
N ILE A 10 -20.32 26.62 -11.54
CA ILE A 10 -20.43 26.39 -12.99
C ILE A 10 -21.89 26.29 -13.43
N TYR A 11 -22.72 25.55 -12.69
CA TYR A 11 -24.13 25.40 -13.00
C TYR A 11 -24.89 26.72 -12.83
N TYR A 12 -24.64 27.44 -11.73
CA TYR A 12 -25.25 28.75 -11.48
C TYR A 12 -24.89 29.77 -12.56
N LEU A 13 -23.62 29.85 -12.99
CA LEU A 13 -23.23 30.78 -14.06
C LEU A 13 -23.86 30.43 -15.40
N HIS A 14 -24.08 29.14 -15.67
CA HIS A 14 -24.79 28.69 -16.86
C HIS A 14 -26.29 29.04 -16.80
N THR A 15 -26.96 28.86 -15.66
CA THR A 15 -28.38 29.24 -15.50
C THR A 15 -28.58 30.76 -15.58
N GLN A 16 -27.57 31.55 -15.23
CA GLN A 16 -27.53 33.01 -15.44
C GLN A 16 -27.19 33.41 -16.89
N GLY A 17 -27.09 32.47 -17.83
CA GLY A 17 -26.94 32.75 -19.26
C GLY A 17 -25.51 32.98 -19.74
N MET A 18 -24.48 32.70 -18.92
CA MET A 18 -23.09 32.78 -19.41
C MET A 18 -22.77 31.65 -20.39
N SER A 19 -22.03 31.98 -21.45
CA SER A 19 -21.60 31.00 -22.43
C SER A 19 -20.56 30.02 -21.86
N ILE A 20 -20.62 28.75 -22.30
CA ILE A 20 -19.69 27.69 -21.89
C ILE A 20 -18.22 28.10 -22.12
N ARG A 21 -17.93 28.87 -23.18
CA ARG A 21 -16.58 29.39 -23.47
C ARG A 21 -16.11 30.41 -22.43
N GLN A 22 -16.99 31.31 -21.98
CA GLN A 22 -16.67 32.29 -20.93
C GLN A 22 -16.43 31.60 -19.60
N ILE A 23 -17.28 30.64 -19.23
CA ILE A 23 -17.13 29.84 -18.00
C ILE A 23 -15.81 29.07 -18.02
N ALA A 24 -15.48 28.42 -19.14
CA ALA A 24 -14.22 27.69 -19.31
C ALA A 24 -12.98 28.58 -19.13
N LYS A 25 -13.02 29.80 -19.69
CA LYS A 25 -11.90 30.76 -19.61
C LYS A 25 -11.72 31.29 -18.18
N ASN A 26 -12.82 31.64 -17.52
CA ASN A 26 -12.79 32.26 -16.18
C ASN A 26 -12.45 31.26 -15.08
N LEU A 27 -13.02 30.05 -15.14
CA LEU A 27 -12.81 29.02 -14.13
C LEU A 27 -11.67 28.06 -14.45
N ARG A 28 -11.03 28.21 -15.63
CA ARG A 28 -9.95 27.34 -16.14
C ARG A 28 -10.33 25.87 -16.12
N VAL A 29 -11.55 25.56 -16.52
CA VAL A 29 -12.08 24.19 -16.62
C VAL A 29 -12.31 23.85 -18.08
N ASP A 30 -11.98 22.61 -18.47
CA ASP A 30 -12.19 22.13 -19.83
C ASP A 30 -13.68 22.15 -20.22
N ARG A 31 -13.95 22.50 -21.48
CA ARG A 31 -15.32 22.67 -22.00
C ARG A 31 -16.14 21.38 -21.93
N LYS A 32 -15.52 20.21 -22.12
CA LYS A 32 -16.21 18.92 -22.01
C LYS A 32 -16.64 18.64 -20.58
N THR A 33 -15.86 19.10 -19.61
CA THR A 33 -16.16 18.91 -18.19
C THR A 33 -17.28 19.84 -17.73
N ILE A 34 -17.29 21.08 -18.24
CA ILE A 34 -18.42 22.01 -18.02
C ILE A 34 -19.71 21.46 -18.62
N HIS A 35 -19.69 20.96 -19.86
CA HIS A 35 -20.84 20.30 -20.48
C HIS A 35 -21.37 19.15 -19.62
N LYS A 36 -20.47 18.31 -19.10
CA LYS A 36 -20.83 17.19 -18.22
C LYS A 36 -21.45 17.67 -16.90
N ILE A 37 -20.95 18.75 -16.31
CA ILE A 37 -21.49 19.34 -15.07
C ILE A 37 -22.88 19.96 -15.30
N ILE A 38 -23.08 20.63 -16.44
CA ILE A 38 -24.38 21.19 -16.82
C ILE A 38 -25.42 20.08 -17.00
N LEU A 39 -25.05 18.98 -17.68
CA LEU A 39 -25.91 17.80 -17.82
C LEU A 39 -26.22 17.13 -16.47
N GLN A 40 -25.35 17.30 -15.46
CA GLN A 40 -25.51 16.78 -14.10
C GLN A 40 -26.16 17.81 -13.14
N ASN A 41 -26.71 18.92 -13.67
CA ASN A 41 -27.33 19.99 -12.90
C ASN A 41 -26.45 20.58 -11.77
N GLY A 42 -25.12 20.59 -11.93
CA GLY A 42 -24.21 21.08 -10.89
C GLY A 42 -24.03 20.15 -9.70
N GLU A 43 -24.78 19.06 -9.63
CA GLU A 43 -24.59 18.03 -8.65
C GLU A 43 -23.30 17.25 -8.97
N ILE A 44 -22.55 16.94 -7.92
CA ILE A 44 -21.67 15.78 -8.02
C ILE A 44 -22.64 14.64 -8.22
N SER A 45 -22.57 13.92 -9.34
CA SER A 45 -23.16 12.59 -9.40
C SER A 45 -22.51 11.79 -8.27
N SER A 46 -23.12 11.86 -7.09
CA SER A 46 -22.79 11.16 -5.85
C SER A 46 -23.10 9.72 -6.16
N GLY A 47 -22.04 9.10 -6.63
CA GLY A 47 -22.12 8.23 -7.78
C GLY A 47 -20.71 8.09 -8.34
N ASP A 48 -19.71 7.96 -7.46
CA ASP A 48 -18.96 6.72 -7.53
C ASP A 48 -20.03 5.67 -7.75
N ALA A 49 -20.19 5.17 -8.98
CA ALA A 49 -21.06 4.04 -9.22
C ALA A 49 -20.62 3.05 -8.15
N LYS A 50 -21.39 2.92 -7.06
CA LYS A 50 -21.10 1.95 -6.01
C LYS A 50 -21.13 0.68 -6.81
N ARG A 51 -19.94 0.15 -7.14
CA ARG A 51 -19.83 -1.01 -8.01
C ARG A 51 -20.81 -2.02 -7.43
N SER A 52 -21.84 -2.36 -8.21
CA SER A 52 -22.82 -3.39 -7.84
C SER A 52 -22.13 -4.70 -7.48
N ASP A 53 -20.88 -4.86 -7.93
CA ASP A 53 -20.01 -6.01 -7.72
C ASP A 53 -19.46 -6.12 -6.29
N LYS A 54 -19.73 -5.15 -5.40
CA LYS A 54 -19.35 -5.28 -3.99
C LYS A 54 -20.36 -6.22 -3.33
N ILE A 55 -20.12 -7.53 -3.47
CA ILE A 55 -20.84 -8.58 -2.76
C ILE A 55 -20.82 -8.21 -1.27
N VAL A 56 -21.99 -7.88 -0.74
CA VAL A 56 -22.17 -7.60 0.68
C VAL A 56 -22.11 -8.94 1.40
N LEU A 57 -20.91 -9.28 1.87
CA LEU A 57 -20.71 -10.38 2.80
C LEU A 57 -21.20 -9.92 4.16
N ASP A 58 -22.01 -10.77 4.77
CA ASP A 58 -22.46 -10.57 6.13
C ASP A 58 -21.28 -10.88 7.07
N ASN A 59 -20.91 -9.92 7.90
CA ASN A 59 -19.70 -9.99 8.73
C ASN A 59 -19.84 -11.10 9.79
N GLU A 60 -21.04 -11.32 10.31
CA GLU A 60 -21.33 -12.36 11.30
C GLU A 60 -21.13 -13.76 10.72
N LEU A 61 -21.55 -13.95 9.47
CA LEU A 61 -21.40 -15.22 8.76
C LEU A 61 -19.92 -15.56 8.53
N VAL A 62 -19.09 -14.56 8.18
CA VAL A 62 -17.64 -14.76 8.04
C VAL A 62 -17.00 -15.13 9.38
N ALA A 63 -17.39 -14.47 10.48
CA ALA A 63 -16.86 -14.76 11.80
C ALA A 63 -17.21 -16.18 12.27
N ASN A 64 -18.47 -16.59 12.06
CA ASN A 64 -18.93 -17.93 12.41
C ASN A 64 -18.22 -19.01 11.60
N LEU A 65 -18.12 -18.84 10.28
CA LEU A 65 -17.37 -19.77 9.42
C LEU A 65 -15.89 -19.80 9.75
N HIS A 66 -15.28 -18.66 10.11
CA HIS A 66 -13.89 -18.62 10.53
C HIS A 66 -13.66 -19.45 11.81
N GLY A 67 -14.56 -19.37 12.79
CA GLY A 67 -14.52 -20.21 14.00
C GLY A 67 -14.68 -21.70 13.68
N GLN A 68 -15.67 -22.06 12.87
CA GLN A 68 -15.92 -23.46 12.47
C GLN A 68 -14.77 -24.06 11.66
N CYS A 69 -14.14 -23.26 10.80
CA CYS A 69 -13.06 -23.70 9.92
C CYS A 69 -11.66 -23.49 10.51
N GLY A 70 -11.53 -23.12 11.80
CA GLY A 70 -10.23 -22.95 12.45
C GLY A 70 -9.31 -21.93 11.77
N GLY A 71 -9.86 -20.95 11.06
CA GLY A 71 -9.11 -19.94 10.30
C GLY A 71 -8.58 -20.36 8.93
N TYR A 72 -8.93 -21.54 8.41
CA TYR A 72 -8.57 -21.96 7.05
C TYR A 72 -9.42 -21.22 6.00
N ALA A 73 -8.89 -20.12 5.45
CA ALA A 73 -9.60 -19.27 4.47
C ALA A 73 -10.09 -20.01 3.22
N LYS A 74 -9.37 -21.05 2.76
CA LYS A 74 -9.81 -21.89 1.63
C LYS A 74 -11.06 -22.69 1.97
N ARG A 75 -11.14 -23.23 3.19
CA ARG A 75 -12.31 -23.99 3.65
C ARG A 75 -13.53 -23.09 3.84
N ILE A 76 -13.32 -21.85 4.31
CA ILE A 76 -14.37 -20.83 4.38
C ILE A 76 -14.89 -20.50 2.98
N HIS A 77 -14.00 -20.40 1.98
CA HIS A 77 -14.37 -20.15 0.59
C HIS A 77 -15.23 -21.28 0.01
N GLU A 78 -14.84 -22.54 0.20
CA GLU A 78 -15.62 -23.72 -0.20
C GLU A 78 -17.02 -23.71 0.45
N LYS A 79 -17.09 -23.52 1.77
CA LYS A 79 -18.38 -23.46 2.48
C LYS A 79 -19.28 -22.31 2.06
N LEU A 80 -18.70 -21.14 1.75
CA LEU A 80 -19.46 -20.00 1.25
C LEU A 80 -20.11 -20.28 -0.11
N GLU A 81 -19.44 -21.07 -0.95
CA GLU A 81 -19.95 -21.46 -2.26
C GLU A 81 -20.95 -22.62 -2.16
N GLU A 82 -20.67 -23.62 -1.32
CA GLU A 82 -21.49 -24.83 -1.13
C GLU A 82 -22.76 -24.59 -0.29
N GLU A 83 -22.62 -24.00 0.91
CA GLU A 83 -23.71 -23.90 1.90
C GLU A 83 -24.52 -22.61 1.73
N HIS A 84 -23.89 -21.54 1.22
CA HIS A 84 -24.50 -20.20 1.14
C HIS A 84 -24.66 -19.66 -0.28
N GLY A 85 -24.18 -20.38 -1.31
CA GLY A 85 -24.31 -20.00 -2.71
C GLY A 85 -23.65 -18.66 -3.08
N LYS A 86 -22.78 -18.11 -2.23
CA LYS A 86 -22.12 -16.81 -2.45
C LYS A 86 -20.78 -17.01 -3.15
N LYS A 87 -20.76 -16.83 -4.48
CA LYS A 87 -19.53 -16.86 -5.28
C LYS A 87 -18.71 -15.59 -5.10
N ILE A 88 -17.82 -15.60 -4.12
CA ILE A 88 -16.87 -14.50 -3.85
C ILE A 88 -15.48 -14.94 -4.31
N GLY A 89 -14.69 -14.01 -4.86
CA GLY A 89 -13.28 -14.28 -5.16
C GLY A 89 -12.47 -14.52 -3.88
N TYR A 90 -11.54 -15.48 -3.89
CA TYR A 90 -10.70 -15.82 -2.75
C TYR A 90 -9.92 -14.61 -2.17
N SER A 91 -9.41 -13.72 -3.05
CA SER A 91 -8.74 -12.48 -2.65
C SER A 91 -9.68 -11.52 -1.91
N THR A 92 -10.94 -11.43 -2.33
CA THR A 92 -11.96 -10.62 -1.68
C THR A 92 -12.30 -11.16 -0.30
N LEU A 93 -12.45 -12.49 -0.16
CA LEU A 93 -12.70 -13.13 1.14
C LEU A 93 -11.54 -12.89 2.11
N THR A 94 -10.30 -13.11 1.67
CA THR A 94 -9.11 -12.93 2.51
C THR A 94 -8.87 -11.47 2.89
N ALA A 95 -9.19 -10.51 2.01
CA ALA A 95 -9.20 -9.10 2.36
C ALA A 95 -10.26 -8.78 3.43
N ARG A 96 -11.47 -9.32 3.29
CA ARG A 96 -12.54 -9.15 4.29
C ARG A 96 -12.19 -9.73 5.66
N ILE A 97 -11.60 -10.92 5.71
CA ILE A 97 -11.14 -11.53 6.97
C ILE A 97 -10.12 -10.61 7.68
N ARG A 98 -9.21 -9.97 6.92
CA ARG A 98 -8.24 -9.00 7.48
C ARG A 98 -8.89 -7.70 7.94
N GLU A 99 -9.83 -7.15 7.15
CA GLU A 99 -10.57 -5.94 7.51
C GLU A 99 -11.40 -6.11 8.78
N LEU A 100 -11.96 -7.30 8.98
CA LEU A 100 -12.75 -7.64 10.17
C LEU A 100 -11.88 -8.05 11.37
N GLU A 101 -10.55 -8.07 11.20
CA GLU A 101 -9.58 -8.49 12.22
C GLU A 101 -9.89 -9.87 12.83
N ILE A 102 -10.57 -10.73 12.07
CA ILE A 102 -10.96 -12.06 12.52
C ILE A 102 -9.74 -12.98 12.41
N GLY A 103 -9.25 -13.46 13.56
CA GLY A 103 -8.15 -14.42 13.65
C GLY A 103 -6.86 -13.79 14.17
N LYS A 104 -5.79 -13.80 13.36
CA LYS A 104 -4.48 -13.31 13.82
C LYS A 104 -4.50 -11.78 13.89
N PRO A 105 -4.07 -11.18 15.01
CA PRO A 105 -3.93 -9.74 15.09
C PRO A 105 -3.01 -9.27 13.97
N ILE A 106 -3.36 -8.12 13.36
CA ILE A 106 -2.52 -7.50 12.35
C ILE A 106 -1.12 -7.38 12.95
N ASN A 107 -0.12 -7.94 12.27
CA ASN A 107 1.28 -7.81 12.67
C ASN A 107 1.72 -6.36 12.39
N GLN A 108 1.28 -5.45 13.26
CA GLN A 108 1.70 -4.07 13.27
C GLN A 108 3.11 -4.05 13.87
N ARG A 109 4.03 -3.33 13.22
CA ARG A 109 5.38 -3.13 13.78
C ARG A 109 5.21 -2.48 15.16
N CYS A 110 5.66 -3.18 16.21
CA CYS A 110 5.45 -2.74 17.59
C CYS A 110 6.08 -1.37 17.89
N PHE A 111 7.20 -1.05 17.25
CA PHE A 111 7.82 0.28 17.33
C PHE A 111 8.89 0.45 16.24
N GLN A 112 9.20 1.69 15.89
CA GLN A 112 10.39 2.06 15.11
C GLN A 112 11.29 2.91 15.99
N VAL A 113 12.52 2.44 16.22
CA VAL A 113 13.53 3.21 16.96
C VAL A 113 14.40 3.96 15.95
N PRO A 114 14.67 5.26 16.13
CA PRO A 114 15.58 5.98 15.27
C PRO A 114 17.00 5.46 15.41
N ASP A 115 17.73 5.38 14.30
CA ASP A 115 19.18 5.18 14.35
C ASP A 115 19.78 6.42 15.07
N GLN A 116 20.58 6.23 16.12
CA GLN A 116 21.22 7.33 16.88
C GLN A 116 22.74 7.36 16.62
N PRO A 117 23.36 8.55 16.52
CA PRO A 117 24.82 8.65 16.35
C PRO A 117 25.56 7.94 17.48
N GLY A 118 26.49 7.03 17.12
CA GLY A 118 27.30 6.29 18.09
C GLY A 118 26.58 5.18 18.87
N ALA A 119 25.27 5.00 18.70
CA ALA A 119 24.50 3.99 19.45
C ALA A 119 24.67 2.57 18.91
N GLU A 120 24.93 2.41 17.60
CA GLU A 120 25.09 1.10 16.98
C GLU A 120 26.20 1.12 15.91
N MET A 121 27.10 0.15 16.03
CA MET A 121 28.07 -0.22 15.00
C MET A 121 28.04 -1.73 14.79
N GLN A 122 28.19 -2.16 13.54
CA GLN A 122 28.34 -3.56 13.18
C GLN A 122 29.79 -3.80 12.75
N HIS A 123 30.39 -4.86 13.26
CA HIS A 123 31.73 -5.29 12.90
C HIS A 123 31.68 -6.73 12.39
N ASP A 124 31.91 -6.87 11.09
CA ASP A 124 31.88 -8.15 10.40
C ASP A 124 33.24 -8.49 9.82
N THR A 125 33.54 -9.79 9.77
CA THR A 125 34.73 -10.32 9.11
C THR A 125 34.34 -11.37 8.10
N SER A 126 34.93 -11.31 6.91
CA SER A 126 34.67 -12.28 5.84
C SER A 126 35.96 -12.68 5.16
N GLU A 127 36.10 -13.96 4.83
CA GLU A 127 37.28 -14.48 4.15
C GLU A 127 37.12 -14.39 2.63
N TYR A 128 38.20 -13.99 1.96
CA TYR A 128 38.28 -13.89 0.50
C TYR A 128 39.52 -14.63 0.00
N GLN A 129 39.42 -15.21 -1.19
CA GLN A 129 40.56 -15.72 -1.94
C GLN A 129 40.77 -14.84 -3.16
N VAL A 130 41.95 -14.23 -3.28
CA VAL A 130 42.28 -13.31 -4.38
C VAL A 130 43.62 -13.68 -4.99
N VAL A 131 43.81 -13.39 -6.28
CA VAL A 131 45.09 -13.60 -6.95
C VAL A 131 45.94 -12.34 -6.81
N ILE A 132 47.11 -12.45 -6.18
CA ILE A 132 48.10 -11.37 -6.02
C ILE A 132 49.43 -11.89 -6.54
N GLY A 133 50.00 -11.22 -7.54
CA GLY A 133 51.28 -11.62 -8.13
C GLY A 133 51.27 -13.03 -8.73
N GLY A 134 50.15 -13.45 -9.33
CA GLY A 134 49.98 -14.78 -9.93
C GLY A 134 49.76 -15.92 -8.95
N LYS A 135 49.68 -15.64 -7.64
CA LYS A 135 49.38 -16.65 -6.61
C LYS A 135 48.03 -16.36 -5.96
N THR A 136 47.24 -17.41 -5.71
CA THR A 136 46.01 -17.30 -4.93
C THR A 136 46.36 -17.17 -3.45
N VAL A 137 45.92 -16.08 -2.83
CA VAL A 137 46.19 -15.74 -1.44
C VAL A 137 44.86 -15.53 -0.72
N LYS A 138 44.77 -16.08 0.51
CA LYS A 138 43.65 -15.84 1.42
C LYS A 138 43.84 -14.51 2.14
N ILE A 139 42.82 -13.66 2.11
CA ILE A 139 42.76 -12.41 2.86
C ILE A 139 41.44 -12.32 3.63
N ILE A 140 41.41 -11.58 4.72
CA ILE A 140 40.24 -11.38 5.56
C ILE A 140 39.83 -9.92 5.43
N ALA A 141 38.61 -9.69 4.95
CA ALA A 141 37.96 -8.39 5.01
C ALA A 141 37.44 -8.16 6.42
N SER A 142 37.83 -7.06 7.04
CA SER A 142 37.23 -6.55 8.26
C SER A 142 36.44 -5.30 7.90
N LEU A 143 35.13 -5.35 8.16
CA LEU A 143 34.18 -4.30 7.85
C LEU A 143 33.63 -3.71 9.16
N ILE A 144 33.73 -2.40 9.30
CA ILE A 144 32.96 -1.65 10.31
C ILE A 144 31.88 -0.87 9.58
N TYR A 145 30.64 -1.00 10.03
CA TYR A 145 29.48 -0.27 9.52
C TYR A 145 28.83 0.53 10.63
N PHE A 146 28.75 1.84 10.46
CA PHE A 146 28.06 2.73 11.39
C PHE A 146 26.59 2.84 10.99
N ARG A 147 25.71 2.40 11.89
CA ARG A 147 24.28 2.32 11.60
C ARG A 147 23.68 3.69 11.30
N TYR A 148 24.05 4.72 12.07
CA TYR A 148 23.51 6.07 11.92
C TYR A 148 23.85 6.72 10.58
N CYS A 149 25.15 6.94 10.33
CA CYS A 149 25.63 7.66 9.15
C CYS A 149 25.82 6.78 7.92
N LYS A 150 25.57 5.46 8.03
CA LYS A 150 25.72 4.46 6.97
C LYS A 150 27.15 4.37 6.39
N VAL A 151 28.14 4.97 7.06
CA VAL A 151 29.56 4.92 6.68
C VAL A 151 30.10 3.51 6.88
N ARG A 152 30.94 3.06 5.94
CA ARG A 152 31.60 1.76 5.97
C ARG A 152 33.11 1.95 5.93
N TYR A 153 33.82 1.29 6.83
CA TYR A 153 35.27 1.15 6.79
C TYR A 153 35.59 -0.30 6.46
N LEU A 154 36.32 -0.50 5.36
CA LEU A 154 36.76 -1.82 4.92
C LEU A 154 38.28 -1.87 4.93
N LYS A 155 38.83 -2.89 5.58
CA LYS A 155 40.27 -3.16 5.55
C LYS A 155 40.54 -4.63 5.37
N PHE A 156 41.44 -4.95 4.46
CA PHE A 156 41.90 -6.32 4.23
C PHE A 156 43.14 -6.62 5.06
N TYR A 157 43.14 -7.79 5.68
CA TYR A 157 44.23 -8.33 6.47
C TYR A 157 44.68 -9.66 5.88
N ARG A 158 46.00 -9.94 5.91
CA ARG A 158 46.51 -11.29 5.55
C ARG A 158 46.19 -12.30 6.63
N TYR A 159 46.14 -11.82 7.87
CA TYR A 159 45.82 -12.57 9.06
C TYR A 159 45.10 -11.62 10.01
N PHE A 160 43.98 -12.05 10.58
CA PHE A 160 43.15 -11.23 11.47
C PHE A 160 42.92 -12.02 12.75
N ASN A 161 43.53 -11.57 13.85
CA ASN A 161 43.21 -12.05 15.18
C ASN A 161 42.20 -11.11 15.81
N ARG A 162 41.12 -11.67 16.33
CA ARG A 162 40.03 -10.90 16.95
C ARG A 162 40.39 -10.38 18.35
N PHE A 163 41.64 -10.54 18.78
CA PHE A 163 42.17 -10.17 20.09
C PHE A 163 43.63 -9.71 19.95
#